data_AF-A0A3R6EFG6-F1
#
_entry.id   AF-A0A3R6EFG6-F1
#
_cell.length_a   1.000
_cell.length_b   1.000
_cell.length_c   1.000
_cell.angle_alpha   90.00
_cell.angle_beta   90.00
_cell.angle_gamma   90.00
#
_symmetry.space_group_name_H-M   'P 1'
#
loop_
_entity.id
_entity.type
_entity.pdbx_description
1 polymer ?
#
loop_
_entity_poly.entity_id
_entity_poly.type
_entity_poly.pdbx_seq_one_letter_code
_entity_poly.pdbx_strand_id
1 'polypeptide(L)'
;MEVVKITKKVYKAVGCEKGYFFGTFAHFKELRESSNLSVQKTCFCCGHKFQPEDFISLACFDKGMGNKFLCQKCKDIALKDLGDKNIYLD
;
A
#
# COMPACT_ATOMS: atom_id res chain seq x y z
N MET A 1 9.01 35.05 -1.77
CA MET A 1 7.78 34.80 -0.99
C MET A 1 7.64 33.31 -0.86
N GLU A 2 7.72 32.79 0.36
CA GLU A 2 7.62 31.35 0.60
C GLU A 2 6.21 30.99 1.06
N VAL A 3 5.63 29.99 0.41
CA VAL A 3 4.32 29.46 0.75
C VAL A 3 4.50 27.98 1.06
N VAL A 4 4.22 27.60 2.30
CA VAL A 4 4.24 26.19 2.74
C VAL A 4 2.82 25.77 3.06
N LYS A 5 2.27 24.90 2.22
CA LYS A 5 0.94 24.31 2.41
C LYS A 5 1.08 22.86 2.85
N ILE A 6 0.63 22.55 4.06
CA ILE A 6 0.56 21.17 4.57
C ILE A 6 -0.90 20.73 4.59
N THR A 7 -1.27 19.84 3.67
CA THR A 7 -2.58 19.17 3.66
C THR A 7 -2.44 17.79 4.29
N LYS A 8 -2.97 17.60 5.50
CA LYS A 8 -2.98 16.31 6.19
C LYS A 8 -4.34 15.63 6.00
N LYS A 9 -4.32 14.41 5.47
CA LYS A 9 -5.48 13.50 5.49
C LYS A 9 -5.12 12.30 6.34
N VAL A 10 -5.99 11.93 7.27
CA VAL A 10 -5.81 10.80 8.18
C VAL A 10 -6.77 9.71 7.75
N TYR A 11 -6.23 8.50 7.55
CA TYR A 11 -6.99 7.32 7.17
C TYR A 11 -6.79 6.24 8.22
N LYS A 12 -7.85 5.50 8.54
CA LYS A 12 -7.77 4.41 9.51
C LYS A 12 -7.50 3.11 8.77
N ALA A 13 -6.28 2.60 8.89
CA ALA A 13 -5.99 1.23 8.48
C ALA A 13 -6.70 0.26 9.44
N VAL A 14 -7.38 -0.74 8.89
CA VAL A 14 -8.01 -1.82 9.66
C VAL A 14 -7.16 -3.08 9.66
N GLY A 15 -6.16 -3.14 8.79
CA GLY A 15 -5.05 -4.08 8.90
C GLY A 15 -4.08 -3.98 7.71
N CYS A 16 -2.99 -4.73 7.80
CA CYS A 16 -1.93 -4.76 6.80
C CYS A 16 -1.32 -6.16 6.74
N GLU A 17 -0.99 -6.60 5.53
CA GLU A 17 -0.33 -7.88 5.32
C GLU A 17 1.13 -7.84 5.81
N LYS A 18 1.55 -8.86 6.58
CA LYS A 18 2.94 -8.99 7.05
C LYS A 18 3.92 -9.31 5.92
N GLY A 19 3.48 -10.16 5.00
CA GLY A 19 4.25 -10.64 3.86
C GLY A 19 4.34 -9.64 2.71
N TYR A 20 4.55 -10.21 1.53
CA TYR A 20 4.57 -9.49 0.26
C TYR A 20 3.39 -9.95 -0.57
N PHE A 21 2.55 -9.01 -0.98
CA PHE A 21 1.37 -9.28 -1.78
C PHE A 21 1.79 -9.63 -3.20
N PHE A 22 1.57 -10.86 -3.65
CA PHE A 22 1.94 -11.32 -5.00
C PHE A 22 3.44 -11.10 -5.34
N GLY A 23 4.33 -11.07 -4.35
CA GLY A 23 5.77 -10.89 -4.58
C GLY A 23 6.15 -9.47 -5.01
N THR A 24 6.72 -9.32 -6.22
CA THR A 24 7.24 -8.04 -6.72
C THR A 24 6.18 -7.22 -7.46
N PHE A 25 6.41 -5.91 -7.56
CA PHE A 25 5.53 -5.01 -8.31
C PHE A 25 5.43 -5.39 -9.79
N ALA A 26 6.51 -5.88 -10.41
CA ALA A 26 6.50 -6.36 -11.78
C ALA A 26 5.46 -7.48 -11.98
N HIS A 27 5.50 -8.49 -11.11
CA HIS A 27 4.57 -9.62 -11.19
C HIS A 27 3.12 -9.17 -10.97
N PHE A 28 2.88 -8.35 -9.95
CA PHE A 28 1.56 -7.79 -9.68
C PHE A 28 1.02 -6.96 -10.87
N LYS A 29 1.88 -6.11 -11.45
CA LYS A 29 1.52 -5.27 -12.58
C LYS A 29 1.11 -6.10 -13.79
N GLU A 30 1.88 -7.12 -14.14
CA GLU A 30 1.60 -8.03 -15.25
C GLU A 30 0.26 -8.76 -15.07
N LEU A 31 0.00 -9.29 -13.86
CA LEU A 31 -1.27 -9.97 -13.54
C LEU A 31 -2.48 -9.04 -13.66
N ARG A 32 -2.36 -7.80 -13.17
CA ARG A 32 -3.44 -6.80 -13.25
C ARG A 32 -3.68 -6.35 -14.68
N GLU A 33 -2.62 -6.01 -15.41
CA GLU A 33 -2.73 -5.49 -16.78
C GLU A 33 -3.26 -6.56 -17.73
N SER A 34 -2.84 -7.83 -17.59
CA SER A 34 -3.41 -8.95 -18.36
C SER A 34 -4.90 -9.18 -18.08
N SER A 35 -5.39 -8.74 -16.91
CA SER A 35 -6.80 -8.79 -16.53
C SER A 35 -7.58 -7.50 -16.86
N ASN A 36 -7.00 -6.55 -17.61
CA ASN A 36 -7.56 -5.21 -17.87
C ASN A 36 -7.93 -4.42 -16.59
N LEU A 37 -7.21 -4.66 -15.49
CA LEU A 37 -7.43 -3.99 -14.21
C LEU A 37 -6.43 -2.85 -14.02
N SER A 38 -6.86 -1.80 -13.30
CA SER A 38 -5.99 -0.68 -12.96
C SER A 38 -4.90 -1.07 -11.96
N VAL A 39 -3.72 -0.45 -12.11
CA VAL A 39 -2.54 -0.67 -11.26
C VAL A 39 -2.24 0.60 -10.48
N GLN A 40 -2.15 0.48 -9.15
CA GLN A 40 -1.62 1.54 -8.32
C GLN A 40 -0.09 1.54 -8.44
N LYS A 41 0.47 2.58 -9.09
CA LYS A 41 1.91 2.67 -9.40
C LYS A 41 2.75 3.32 -8.29
N THR A 42 2.11 3.84 -7.25
CA THR A 42 2.79 4.56 -6.17
C THR A 42 2.32 4.08 -4.79
N CYS A 43 3.20 4.13 -3.80
CA CYS A 43 2.85 3.91 -2.40
C CYS A 43 1.80 4.93 -1.97
N PHE A 44 0.70 4.45 -1.38
CA PHE A 44 -0.39 5.31 -0.94
C PHE A 44 0.03 6.31 0.15
N CYS A 45 0.97 5.91 1.02
CA CYS A 45 1.37 6.72 2.17
C CYS A 45 2.45 7.76 1.84
N CYS A 46 3.50 7.37 1.11
CA CYS A 46 4.67 8.24 0.88
C CYS A 46 4.83 8.68 -0.58
N GLY A 47 4.01 8.19 -1.50
CA GLY A 47 4.08 8.54 -2.93
C GLY A 47 5.26 7.91 -3.68
N HIS A 48 6.07 7.06 -3.04
CA HIS A 48 7.14 6.30 -3.69
C HIS A 48 6.64 5.61 -4.95
N LYS A 49 7.33 5.80 -6.09
CA LYS A 49 7.00 5.13 -7.35
C LYS A 49 7.59 3.72 -7.33
N PHE A 50 6.72 2.71 -7.39
CA PHE A 50 7.17 1.33 -7.34
C PHE A 50 8.06 0.99 -8.54
N GLN A 51 9.23 0.44 -8.25
CA GLN A 51 10.13 -0.17 -9.21
C GLN A 51 9.74 -1.64 -9.43
N PRO A 52 10.09 -2.24 -10.59
CA PRO A 52 9.77 -3.64 -10.90
C PRO A 52 10.09 -4.64 -9.78
N GLU A 53 11.24 -4.47 -9.13
CA GLU A 53 11.79 -5.30 -8.06
C GLU A 53 11.23 -4.98 -6.67
N ASP A 54 10.51 -3.87 -6.52
CA ASP A 54 9.95 -3.50 -5.23
C ASP A 54 8.92 -4.55 -4.81
N PHE A 55 9.04 -4.99 -3.56
CA PHE A 55 7.95 -5.71 -2.94
C PHE A 55 6.83 -4.75 -2.52
N ILE A 56 5.60 -5.16 -2.77
CA ILE A 56 4.40 -4.41 -2.38
C ILE A 56 3.66 -5.17 -1.28
N SER A 57 2.97 -4.43 -0.43
CA SER A 57 2.15 -5.02 0.63
C SER A 57 0.77 -4.38 0.64
N LEU A 58 -0.24 -5.22 0.87
CA LEU A 58 -1.62 -4.77 0.92
C LEU A 58 -1.93 -4.17 2.30
N ALA A 59 -2.56 -2.99 2.30
CA ALA A 59 -3.16 -2.39 3.48
C ALA A 59 -4.66 -2.18 3.22
N CYS A 60 -5.48 -2.62 4.18
CA CYS A 60 -6.92 -2.46 4.14
C CYS A 60 -7.29 -1.25 4.99
N PHE A 61 -8.13 -0.38 4.43
CA PHE A 61 -8.64 0.82 5.10
C PHE A 61 -10.13 0.66 5.40
N ASP A 62 -10.64 1.45 6.33
CA ASP A 62 -12.07 1.46 6.64
C ASP A 62 -12.96 1.92 5.47
N LYS A 63 -14.27 1.74 5.65
CA LYS A 63 -15.29 1.64 4.60
C LYS A 63 -15.19 2.77 3.54
N GLY A 64 -15.01 2.36 2.28
CA GLY A 64 -15.11 3.21 1.09
C GLY A 64 -13.80 3.49 0.37
N MET A 65 -12.64 3.25 1.00
CA MET A 65 -11.35 3.55 0.39
C MET A 65 -10.77 2.42 -0.47
N GLY A 66 -11.21 1.19 -0.20
CA GLY A 66 -10.65 -0.04 -0.75
C GLY A 66 -9.23 -0.31 -0.25
N ASN A 67 -8.65 -1.39 -0.74
CA ASN A 67 -7.29 -1.78 -0.38
C ASN A 67 -6.28 -0.89 -1.13
N LYS A 68 -5.17 -0.57 -0.47
CA LYS A 68 -4.08 0.21 -1.06
C LYS A 68 -2.75 -0.51 -0.88
N PHE A 69 -1.81 -0.24 -1.78
CA PHE A 69 -0.46 -0.75 -1.66
C PHE A 69 0.48 0.20 -0.92
N LEU A 70 1.33 -0.39 -0.09
CA LEU A 70 2.40 0.27 0.64
C LEU A 70 3.75 -0.28 0.17
N CYS A 71 4.77 0.58 0.19
CA CYS A 71 6.16 0.12 0.12
C CYS A 71 6.58 -0.49 1.47
N GLN A 72 7.69 -1.24 1.47
CA GLN A 72 8.22 -1.92 2.65
C GLN A 72 8.29 -1.01 3.89
N LYS A 73 8.89 0.19 3.74
CA LYS A 73 9.01 1.16 4.84
C LYS A 73 7.65 1.55 5.44
N CYS A 74 6.65 1.81 4.58
CA CYS A 74 5.33 2.21 5.03
C CYS A 74 4.53 1.03 5.61
N LYS A 75 4.76 -0.20 5.11
CA LYS A 75 4.25 -1.42 5.74
C LYS A 75 4.77 -1.53 7.17
N ASP A 76 6.07 -1.42 7.37
CA ASP A 76 6.67 -1.65 8.69
C ASP A 76 6.13 -0.68 9.75
N ILE A 77 5.91 0.58 9.35
CA ILE A 77 5.23 1.58 10.18
C ILE A 77 3.78 1.16 10.46
N ALA A 78 3.03 0.80 9.41
CA ALA A 78 1.63 0.41 9.56
C ALA A 78 1.46 -0.82 10.48
N LEU A 79 2.32 -1.85 10.34
CA LEU A 79 2.31 -3.03 11.19
C LEU A 79 2.63 -2.70 12.64
N LYS A 80 3.63 -1.82 12.86
CA LYS A 80 3.97 -1.36 14.21
C LYS A 80 2.80 -0.62 14.87
N ASP A 81 2.11 0.23 14.11
CA ASP A 81 0.97 1.02 14.60
C ASP A 81 -0.30 0.17 14.79
N LEU A 82 -0.51 -0.86 13.97
CA LEU A 82 -1.65 -1.77 14.05
C LEU A 82 -1.54 -2.78 15.21
N GLY A 83 -0.33 -3.09 15.67
CA GLY A 83 -0.09 -4.17 16.62
C GLY A 83 -0.49 -5.54 16.05
N ASP A 84 -1.09 -6.41 16.87
CA ASP A 84 -1.47 -7.78 16.49
C ASP A 84 -2.72 -7.90 15.60
N LYS A 85 -3.23 -6.81 15.03
CA LYS A 85 -4.37 -6.82 14.10
C LYS A 85 -3.93 -7.32 12.72
N ASN A 86 -3.62 -8.60 12.66
CA ASN A 86 -3.24 -9.32 11.45
C ASN A 86 -4.45 -9.48 10.53
N ILE A 87 -4.27 -9.21 9.24
CA ILE A 87 -5.16 -9.73 8.21
C ILE A 87 -4.46 -10.96 7.65
N TYR A 88 -5.03 -12.14 7.90
CA TYR A 88 -4.77 -13.31 7.08
C TYR A 88 -5.68 -13.16 5.86
N LEU A 89 -5.10 -12.89 4.70
CA LEU A 89 -5.81 -13.09 3.44
C LEU A 89 -5.65 -14.58 3.15
N ASP A 90 -6.62 -15.38 3.63
CA ASP A 90 -6.78 -16.77 3.21
C ASP A 90 -7.08 -16.85 1.70
#